data_AF-A0A3N2BBE9-F1
#
_entry.id   AF-A0A3N2BBE9-F1
#
_cell.length_a   1.000
_cell.length_b   1.000
_cell.length_c   1.000
_cell.angle_alpha   90.00
_cell.angle_beta   90.00
_cell.angle_gamma   90.00
#
_symmetry.space_group_name_H-M   'P 1'
#
loop_
_entity.id
_entity.type
_entity.pdbx_description
1 polymer ?
#
loop_
_entity_poly.entity_id
_entity_poly.type
_entity_poly.pdbx_seq_one_letter_code
_entity_poly.pdbx_strand_id
1 'polypeptide(L)'
;MEILVFLFFPIIVVIAVLIWAVATYNGFVRVRNLVQEAWRQIDVELHRRYDLIPNLLETVKGYAAHERAVFDEVTRARAQAASPGHTPATQAADENQLSQAIGRLFAVAEAYPELRASEQFAELQRELVNTEDRIAAGRRFYNGNVRSLNTKVESFPANIVANIFNFRRAEYFEVNDPSVRQAPTVSFGNQQGQTGGYAPTGHQPAPTPAAPSYGGQPGGYDPRRDGGQPQGQAYPPPQQPQAGYPQGPVPQTASPHAPHASAPQAPAQPAPQQPAPQQPAPEQPGPERSIPPAQSAPEQPAPEGDQQGPDEDGRFRPPPA
;
A
#
# COMPACT_ATOMS: atom_id res chain seq x y z
N MET A 1 12.23 51.61 -23.71
CA MET A 1 11.41 50.55 -23.11
C MET A 1 11.79 49.17 -23.62
N GLU A 2 12.00 48.97 -24.93
CA GLU A 2 12.31 47.64 -25.49
C GLU A 2 13.61 47.00 -24.97
N ILE A 3 14.71 47.76 -24.85
CA ILE A 3 16.00 47.23 -24.34
C ILE A 3 15.89 46.72 -22.89
N LEU A 4 15.09 47.39 -22.05
CA LEU A 4 14.84 46.94 -20.67
C LEU A 4 14.06 45.62 -20.66
N VAL A 5 13.06 45.47 -21.54
CA VAL A 5 12.26 44.24 -21.65
C VAL A 5 13.13 43.04 -22.05
N PHE A 6 14.02 43.20 -23.03
CA PHE A 6 14.93 42.12 -23.45
C PHE A 6 15.92 41.71 -22.36
N LEU A 7 16.32 42.63 -21.48
CA LEU A 7 17.25 42.35 -20.38
C LEU A 7 16.57 41.67 -19.18
N PHE A 8 15.32 42.06 -18.86
CA PHE A 8 14.57 41.50 -17.74
C PHE A 8 13.83 40.19 -18.08
N PHE A 9 13.46 39.97 -19.36
CA PHE A 9 12.80 38.75 -19.80
C PHE A 9 13.51 37.44 -19.39
N PRO A 10 14.82 37.24 -19.64
CA PRO A 10 15.50 36.00 -19.22
C PRO A 10 15.49 35.81 -17.70
N ILE A 11 15.59 36.89 -16.92
CA ILE A 11 15.54 36.84 -15.46
C ILE A 11 14.16 36.36 -14.99
N ILE A 12 13.09 36.90 -15.59
CA ILE A 12 11.72 36.48 -15.28
C ILE A 12 11.51 35.00 -15.61
N VAL A 13 12.01 34.55 -16.77
CA VAL A 13 11.93 33.13 -17.16
C VAL A 13 12.66 32.23 -16.16
N VAL A 14 13.87 32.61 -15.73
CA VAL A 14 14.63 31.85 -14.73
C VAL A 14 13.88 31.79 -13.40
N ILE A 15 13.34 32.91 -12.93
CA ILE A 15 12.55 32.94 -11.69
C ILE A 15 11.32 32.04 -11.80
N ALA A 16 10.61 32.06 -12.93
CA ALA A 16 9.45 31.20 -13.16
C ALA A 16 9.82 29.70 -13.13
N VAL A 17 10.94 29.32 -13.75
CA VAL A 17 11.46 27.94 -13.73
C VAL A 17 11.83 27.51 -12.30
N LEU A 18 12.48 28.39 -11.52
CA LEU A 18 12.83 28.11 -10.13
C LEU A 18 11.58 27.89 -9.26
N ILE A 19 10.57 28.77 -9.38
CA ILE A 19 9.31 28.61 -8.64
C ILE A 19 8.63 27.29 -9.00
N TRP A 20 8.59 26.95 -10.29
CA TRP A 20 8.04 25.68 -10.76
C TRP A 20 8.80 24.47 -10.21
N ALA A 21 10.13 24.52 -10.21
CA ALA A 21 10.97 23.43 -9.70
C ALA A 21 10.75 23.20 -8.20
N VAL A 22 10.69 24.27 -7.39
CA VAL A 22 10.40 24.21 -5.95
C VAL A 22 9.01 23.63 -5.68
N ALA A 23 7.99 24.09 -6.41
CA ALA A 23 6.63 23.56 -6.28
C ALA A 23 6.57 22.06 -6.64
N THR A 24 7.26 21.65 -7.71
CA THR A 24 7.32 20.26 -8.17
C THR A 24 8.01 19.37 -7.14
N TYR A 25 9.17 19.79 -6.64
CA TYR A 25 9.93 19.10 -5.59
C TYR A 25 9.10 18.89 -4.32
N ASN A 26 8.48 19.95 -3.79
CA ASN A 26 7.62 19.85 -2.61
C ASN A 26 6.43 18.91 -2.85
N GLY A 27 5.88 18.91 -4.06
CA GLY A 27 4.85 17.96 -4.43
C GLY A 27 5.34 16.51 -4.50
N PHE A 28 6.60 16.24 -4.87
CA PHE A 28 7.18 14.89 -4.78
C PHE A 28 7.38 14.46 -3.33
N VAL A 29 7.95 15.33 -2.50
CA VAL A 29 8.14 15.07 -1.06
C VAL A 29 6.81 14.74 -0.40
N ARG A 30 5.74 15.48 -0.70
CA ARG A 30 4.40 15.22 -0.17
C ARG A 30 3.92 13.81 -0.52
N VAL A 31 3.96 13.42 -1.80
CA VAL A 31 3.46 12.09 -2.21
C VAL A 31 4.34 10.97 -1.66
N ARG A 32 5.67 11.15 -1.61
CA ARG A 32 6.58 10.18 -0.98
C ARG A 32 6.23 9.96 0.49
N ASN A 33 5.95 11.03 1.23
CA ASN A 33 5.55 10.92 2.64
C ASN A 33 4.19 10.21 2.79
N LEU A 34 3.24 10.43 1.86
CA LEU A 34 1.98 9.70 1.86
C LEU A 34 2.15 8.19 1.58
N VAL A 35 3.07 7.82 0.68
CA VAL A 35 3.43 6.41 0.45
C VAL A 35 4.01 5.78 1.72
N GLN A 36 4.96 6.46 2.36
CA GLN A 36 5.57 5.97 3.61
C GLN A 36 4.56 5.87 4.76
N GLU A 37 3.67 6.84 4.87
CA GLU A 37 2.61 6.84 5.89
C GLU A 37 1.63 5.68 5.69
N ALA A 38 1.16 5.49 4.46
CA ALA A 38 0.31 4.37 4.12
C ALA A 38 1.00 3.02 4.39
N TRP A 39 2.31 2.92 4.14
CA TRP A 39 3.08 1.71 4.45
C TRP A 39 3.15 1.44 5.95
N ARG A 40 3.45 2.46 6.78
CA ARG A 40 3.48 2.31 8.24
C ARG A 40 2.13 1.85 8.81
N GLN A 41 1.03 2.34 8.26
CA GLN A 41 -0.31 1.92 8.69
C GLN A 41 -0.57 0.45 8.37
N ILE A 42 -0.14 -0.02 7.19
CA ILE A 42 -0.19 -1.45 6.86
C ILE A 42 0.68 -2.25 7.82
N ASP A 43 1.92 -1.81 8.03
CA ASP A 43 2.91 -2.50 8.87
C ASP A 43 2.42 -2.73 10.31
N VAL A 44 1.75 -1.74 10.91
CA VAL A 44 1.13 -1.89 12.24
C VAL A 44 0.07 -2.99 12.26
N GLU A 45 -0.78 -3.05 11.24
CA GLU A 45 -1.83 -4.07 11.17
C GLU A 45 -1.26 -5.45 10.84
N LEU A 46 -0.18 -5.54 10.06
CA LEU A 46 0.58 -6.79 9.84
C LEU A 46 1.13 -7.34 11.16
N HIS A 47 1.80 -6.50 11.95
CA HIS A 47 2.32 -6.89 13.25
C HIS A 47 1.20 -7.36 14.20
N ARG A 48 0.09 -6.61 14.27
CA ARG A 48 -1.08 -7.02 15.06
C ARG A 48 -1.57 -8.41 14.64
N ARG A 49 -1.67 -8.68 13.34
CA ARG A 49 -2.07 -10.00 12.82
C ARG A 49 -1.12 -11.10 13.30
N TYR A 50 0.19 -10.86 13.26
CA TYR A 50 1.18 -11.84 13.73
C TYR A 50 1.08 -12.09 15.23
N ASP A 51 0.75 -11.09 16.03
CA ASP A 51 0.63 -11.21 17.48
C ASP A 51 -0.62 -12.00 17.90
N LEU A 52 -1.68 -11.97 17.10
CA LEU A 52 -2.92 -12.73 17.34
C LEU A 52 -2.79 -14.22 17.02
N ILE A 53 -1.94 -14.60 16.07
CA ILE A 53 -1.83 -15.98 15.57
C ILE A 53 -1.45 -17.00 16.66
N PRO A 54 -0.46 -16.77 17.54
CA PRO A 54 -0.12 -17.71 18.60
C PRO A 54 -1.30 -18.01 19.53
N ASN A 55 -2.05 -16.97 19.91
CA ASN A 55 -3.24 -17.12 20.76
C ASN A 55 -4.35 -17.90 20.05
N LEU A 56 -4.55 -17.65 18.75
CA LEU A 56 -5.46 -18.44 17.92
C LEU A 56 -5.04 -19.91 17.89
N LEU A 57 -3.77 -20.19 17.61
CA LEU A 57 -3.25 -21.55 17.54
C LEU A 57 -3.43 -22.30 18.86
N GLU A 58 -3.13 -21.66 19.99
CA GLU A 58 -3.31 -22.27 21.30
C GLU A 58 -4.79 -22.58 21.59
N THR A 59 -5.67 -21.65 21.25
CA THR A 59 -7.12 -21.84 21.40
C THR A 59 -7.62 -23.01 20.57
N VAL A 60 -7.21 -23.11 19.29
CA VAL A 60 -7.64 -24.22 18.42
C VAL A 60 -7.03 -25.56 18.85
N LYS A 61 -5.75 -25.57 19.28
CA LYS A 61 -5.08 -26.79 19.78
C LYS A 61 -5.79 -27.41 20.98
N GLY A 62 -6.41 -26.61 21.84
CA GLY A 62 -7.19 -27.10 22.98
C GLY A 62 -8.36 -28.01 22.61
N TYR A 63 -8.89 -27.88 21.39
CA TYR A 63 -10.04 -28.66 20.90
C TYR A 63 -9.68 -29.61 19.76
N ALA A 64 -8.67 -29.26 18.94
CA ALA A 64 -8.34 -29.92 17.69
C ALA A 64 -6.85 -30.35 17.63
N ALA A 65 -6.34 -30.96 18.69
CA ALA A 65 -4.91 -31.30 18.84
C ALA A 65 -4.34 -32.22 17.74
N HIS A 66 -5.19 -32.93 17.01
CA HIS A 66 -4.79 -33.85 15.93
C HIS A 66 -4.47 -33.14 14.60
N GLU A 67 -4.78 -31.85 14.46
CA GLU A 67 -4.67 -31.07 13.23
C GLU A 67 -3.25 -30.49 13.02
N ARG A 68 -2.22 -31.31 13.27
CA ARG A 68 -0.82 -30.88 13.28
C ARG A 68 -0.37 -30.24 11.97
N ALA A 69 -0.76 -30.83 10.84
CA ALA A 69 -0.39 -30.33 9.51
C ALA A 69 -0.85 -28.87 9.29
N VAL A 70 -2.02 -28.52 9.81
CA VAL A 70 -2.61 -27.17 9.67
C VAL A 70 -1.91 -26.19 10.60
N PHE A 71 -1.59 -26.61 11.83
CA PHE A 71 -0.80 -25.78 12.75
C PHE A 71 0.60 -25.48 12.23
N ASP A 72 1.27 -26.49 11.67
CA ASP A 72 2.62 -26.34 11.08
C ASP A 72 2.59 -25.39 9.89
N GLU A 73 1.56 -25.50 9.05
CA GLU A 73 1.37 -24.62 7.91
C GLU A 73 1.19 -23.16 8.32
N VAL A 74 0.30 -22.88 9.29
CA VAL A 74 0.08 -21.53 9.82
C VAL A 74 1.33 -20.98 10.48
N THR A 75 2.05 -21.81 11.24
CA THR A 75 3.29 -21.41 11.91
C THR A 75 4.37 -21.04 10.90
N ARG A 76 4.54 -21.85 9.84
CA ARG A 76 5.49 -21.56 8.76
C ARG A 76 5.10 -20.31 7.97
N ALA A 77 3.83 -20.17 7.61
CA ALA A 77 3.35 -19.01 6.87
C ALA A 77 3.52 -17.72 7.68
N ARG A 78 3.28 -17.75 9.00
CA ARG A 78 3.55 -16.62 9.91
C ARG A 78 5.03 -16.28 9.94
N ALA A 79 5.91 -17.28 10.04
CA ALA A 79 7.35 -17.05 10.09
C ALA A 79 7.88 -16.41 8.80
N GLN A 80 7.36 -16.85 7.64
CA GLN A 80 7.68 -16.24 6.35
C GLN A 80 7.16 -14.80 6.27
N ALA A 81 5.88 -14.58 6.57
CA ALA A 81 5.26 -13.26 6.56
C ALA A 81 5.95 -12.25 7.51
N ALA A 82 6.36 -12.69 8.71
CA ALA A 82 7.03 -11.82 9.69
C ALA A 82 8.54 -11.65 9.45
N SER A 83 9.09 -12.21 8.37
CA SER A 83 10.52 -12.12 8.09
C SER A 83 10.92 -10.67 7.71
N PRO A 84 12.00 -10.13 8.28
CA PRO A 84 12.41 -8.76 8.02
C PRO A 84 13.00 -8.60 6.61
N GLY A 85 12.94 -7.39 6.07
CA GLY A 85 13.65 -7.02 4.84
C GLY A 85 12.91 -7.33 3.54
N HIS A 86 11.64 -7.74 3.62
CA HIS A 86 10.82 -7.95 2.44
C HIS A 86 10.48 -6.64 1.72
N THR A 87 10.45 -6.69 0.39
CA THR A 87 9.88 -5.60 -0.39
C THR A 87 8.35 -5.66 -0.31
N PRO A 88 7.62 -4.58 -0.62
CA PRO A 88 6.16 -4.60 -0.65
C PRO A 88 5.57 -5.76 -1.48
N ALA A 89 6.15 -6.09 -2.64
CA ALA A 89 5.64 -7.20 -3.43
C ALA A 89 5.88 -8.57 -2.79
N THR A 90 7.07 -8.80 -2.24
CA THR A 90 7.37 -10.05 -1.51
C THR A 90 6.48 -10.19 -0.29
N GLN A 91 6.34 -9.12 0.51
CA GLN A 91 5.45 -9.09 1.65
C GLN A 91 4.01 -9.44 1.24
N ALA A 92 3.51 -8.90 0.12
CA ALA A 92 2.16 -9.18 -0.35
C ALA A 92 1.94 -10.67 -0.69
N ALA A 93 2.97 -11.34 -1.22
CA ALA A 93 2.92 -12.77 -1.53
C ALA A 93 2.87 -13.61 -0.26
N ASP A 94 3.71 -13.31 0.73
CA ASP A 94 3.77 -14.04 1.99
C ASP A 94 2.48 -13.82 2.83
N GLU A 95 1.95 -12.59 2.85
CA GLU A 95 0.65 -12.30 3.47
C GLU A 95 -0.48 -13.11 2.84
N ASN A 96 -0.47 -13.28 1.51
CA ASN A 96 -1.47 -14.08 0.83
C ASN A 96 -1.39 -15.56 1.24
N GLN A 97 -0.17 -16.11 1.38
CA GLN A 97 0.01 -17.48 1.89
C GLN A 97 -0.49 -17.61 3.33
N LEU A 98 -0.20 -16.62 4.17
CA LEU A 98 -0.70 -16.56 5.54
C LEU A 98 -2.24 -16.48 5.59
N SER A 99 -2.88 -15.66 4.74
CA SER A 99 -4.36 -15.58 4.66
C SER A 99 -4.97 -16.92 4.28
N GLN A 100 -4.36 -17.65 3.35
CA GLN A 100 -4.83 -18.98 2.98
C GLN A 100 -4.67 -20.00 4.12
N ALA A 101 -3.55 -19.98 4.83
CA ALA A 101 -3.31 -20.88 5.96
C ALA A 101 -4.30 -20.64 7.11
N ILE A 102 -4.56 -19.37 7.45
CA ILE A 102 -5.58 -19.00 8.45
C ILE A 102 -6.98 -19.42 7.98
N GLY A 103 -7.30 -19.24 6.69
CA GLY A 103 -8.57 -19.71 6.12
C GLY A 103 -8.77 -21.22 6.28
N ARG A 104 -7.71 -22.03 6.05
CA ARG A 104 -7.74 -23.47 6.30
C ARG A 104 -7.95 -23.80 7.77
N LEU A 105 -7.31 -23.06 8.69
CA LEU A 105 -7.51 -23.22 10.13
C LEU A 105 -8.96 -22.94 10.56
N PHE A 106 -9.60 -21.91 9.98
CA PHE A 106 -11.01 -21.65 10.23
C PHE A 106 -11.93 -22.73 9.67
N ALA A 107 -11.62 -23.28 8.48
CA ALA A 107 -12.36 -24.42 7.94
C ALA A 107 -12.25 -25.66 8.82
N VAL A 108 -11.08 -25.92 9.41
CA VAL A 108 -10.90 -26.98 10.41
C VAL A 108 -11.76 -26.73 11.64
N ALA A 109 -11.79 -25.49 12.15
CA ALA A 109 -12.63 -25.13 13.29
C ALA A 109 -14.11 -25.41 13.04
N GLU A 110 -14.58 -25.42 11.79
CA GLU A 110 -15.95 -25.82 11.48
C GLU A 110 -16.25 -27.28 11.89
N ALA A 111 -15.28 -28.19 11.83
CA ALA A 111 -15.50 -29.58 12.25
C ALA A 111 -15.67 -29.75 13.77
N TYR A 112 -15.41 -28.71 14.58
CA TYR A 112 -15.42 -28.75 16.04
C TYR A 112 -16.47 -27.77 16.63
N PRO A 113 -17.72 -28.22 16.88
CA PRO A 113 -18.80 -27.35 17.37
C PRO A 113 -18.50 -26.64 18.69
N GLU A 114 -17.81 -27.30 19.62
CA GLU A 114 -17.43 -26.70 20.91
C GLU A 114 -16.44 -25.55 20.75
N LEU A 115 -15.49 -25.67 19.81
CA LEU A 115 -14.56 -24.59 19.47
C LEU A 115 -15.30 -23.42 18.81
N ARG A 116 -16.25 -23.70 17.90
CA ARG A 116 -17.08 -22.64 17.30
C ARG A 116 -17.92 -21.89 18.32
N ALA A 117 -18.36 -22.57 19.38
CA ALA A 117 -19.11 -21.97 20.46
C ALA A 117 -18.23 -21.23 21.48
N SER A 118 -16.90 -21.36 21.40
CA SER A 118 -15.97 -20.67 22.30
C SER A 118 -15.95 -19.17 22.03
N GLU A 119 -16.24 -18.38 23.05
CA GLU A 119 -16.24 -16.92 22.97
C GLU A 119 -14.84 -16.37 22.64
N GLN A 120 -13.79 -16.96 23.23
CA GLN A 120 -12.39 -16.59 22.98
C GLN A 120 -11.99 -16.82 21.51
N PHE A 121 -12.42 -17.93 20.92
CA PHE A 121 -12.15 -18.22 19.50
C PHE A 121 -12.91 -17.23 18.59
N ALA A 122 -14.19 -16.99 18.89
CA ALA A 122 -15.01 -16.05 18.13
C ALA A 122 -14.45 -14.61 18.18
N GLU A 123 -13.90 -14.19 19.32
CA GLU A 123 -13.22 -12.90 19.45
C GLU A 123 -11.95 -12.81 18.60
N LEU A 124 -11.05 -13.79 18.70
CA LEU A 124 -9.82 -13.84 17.89
C LEU A 124 -10.12 -13.88 16.39
N GLN A 125 -11.14 -14.63 15.98
CA GLN A 125 -11.59 -14.65 14.58
C GLN A 125 -12.05 -13.27 14.12
N ARG A 126 -12.89 -12.58 14.92
CA ARG A 126 -13.35 -11.22 14.60
C ARG A 126 -12.19 -10.23 14.52
N GLU A 127 -11.23 -10.29 15.45
CA GLU A 127 -10.05 -9.43 15.43
C GLU A 127 -9.21 -9.66 14.17
N LEU A 128 -8.95 -10.91 13.79
CA LEU A 128 -8.20 -11.24 12.58
C LEU A 128 -8.91 -10.78 11.31
N VAL A 129 -10.23 -10.97 11.21
CA VAL A 129 -11.02 -10.47 10.07
C VAL A 129 -10.97 -8.95 10.01
N ASN A 130 -11.16 -8.26 11.14
CA ASN A 130 -11.06 -6.80 11.20
C ASN A 130 -9.67 -6.29 10.79
N THR A 131 -8.60 -6.97 11.21
CA THR A 131 -7.23 -6.65 10.81
C THR A 131 -7.01 -6.90 9.32
N GLU A 132 -7.53 -8.00 8.75
CA GLU A 132 -7.44 -8.25 7.30
C GLU A 132 -8.19 -7.20 6.48
N ASP A 133 -9.38 -6.76 6.92
CA ASP A 133 -10.12 -5.70 6.26
C ASP A 133 -9.36 -4.37 6.27
N ARG A 134 -8.69 -4.07 7.39
CA ARG A 134 -7.81 -2.89 7.51
C ARG A 134 -6.58 -2.99 6.62
N ILE A 135 -5.94 -4.15 6.55
CA ILE A 135 -4.83 -4.42 5.62
C ILE A 135 -5.29 -4.23 4.17
N ALA A 136 -6.46 -4.75 3.81
CA ALA A 136 -7.03 -4.61 2.46
C ALA A 136 -7.35 -3.15 2.12
N ALA A 137 -7.90 -2.38 3.06
CA ALA A 137 -8.13 -0.95 2.90
C ALA A 137 -6.80 -0.17 2.78
N GLY A 138 -5.84 -0.45 3.65
CA GLY A 138 -4.49 0.11 3.63
C GLY A 138 -3.79 -0.16 2.30
N ARG A 139 -3.88 -1.39 1.77
CA ARG A 139 -3.35 -1.78 0.46
C ARG A 139 -3.88 -0.90 -0.66
N ARG A 140 -5.20 -0.68 -0.73
CA ARG A 140 -5.81 0.19 -1.74
C ARG A 140 -5.28 1.63 -1.64
N PHE A 141 -5.17 2.15 -0.41
CA PHE A 141 -4.65 3.50 -0.16
C PHE A 141 -3.17 3.64 -0.53
N TYR A 142 -2.33 2.70 -0.10
CA TYR A 142 -0.91 2.62 -0.44
C TYR A 142 -0.71 2.55 -1.96
N ASN A 143 -1.39 1.63 -2.65
CA ASN A 143 -1.26 1.48 -4.10
C ASN A 143 -1.75 2.72 -4.86
N GLY A 144 -2.75 3.44 -4.35
CA GLY A 144 -3.16 4.74 -4.90
C GLY A 144 -2.06 5.81 -4.79
N ASN A 145 -1.37 5.88 -3.65
CA ASN A 145 -0.26 6.80 -3.43
C ASN A 145 0.97 6.41 -4.27
N VAL A 146 1.30 5.12 -4.36
CA VAL A 146 2.38 4.59 -5.21
C VAL A 146 2.12 4.93 -6.68
N ARG A 147 0.88 4.75 -7.14
CA ARG A 147 0.48 5.14 -8.50
C ARG A 147 0.71 6.63 -8.74
N SER A 148 0.27 7.47 -7.80
CA SER A 148 0.45 8.92 -7.90
C SER A 148 1.94 9.31 -7.94
N LEU A 149 2.77 8.65 -7.14
CA LEU A 149 4.22 8.86 -7.14
C LEU A 149 4.84 8.45 -8.47
N ASN A 150 4.56 7.22 -8.93
CA ASN A 150 5.12 6.65 -10.15
C ASN A 150 4.72 7.46 -11.38
N THR A 151 3.44 7.82 -11.50
CA THR A 151 2.95 8.72 -12.55
C THR A 151 3.70 10.05 -12.54
N LYS A 152 3.92 10.65 -11.36
CA LYS A 152 4.62 11.93 -11.26
C LYS A 152 6.10 11.81 -11.62
N VAL A 153 6.76 10.70 -11.26
CA VAL A 153 8.16 10.41 -11.63
C VAL A 153 8.30 10.29 -13.14
N GLU A 154 7.30 9.73 -13.82
CA GLU A 154 7.34 9.45 -15.27
C GLU A 154 6.81 10.59 -16.14
N SER A 155 5.96 11.46 -15.60
CA SER A 155 5.28 12.50 -16.38
C SER A 155 6.18 13.71 -16.66
N PHE A 156 6.23 14.15 -17.91
CA PHE A 156 6.80 15.45 -18.27
C PHE A 156 5.86 16.59 -17.84
N PRO A 157 6.37 17.72 -17.29
CA PRO A 157 7.78 18.05 -17.07
C PRO A 157 8.38 17.60 -15.73
N ALA A 158 7.59 16.97 -14.85
CA ALA A 158 8.02 16.59 -13.50
C ALA A 158 9.18 15.57 -13.46
N ASN A 159 9.29 14.72 -14.48
CA ASN A 159 10.38 13.74 -14.64
C ASN A 159 11.79 14.36 -14.66
N ILE A 160 11.94 15.62 -15.12
CA ILE A 160 13.22 16.34 -15.07
C ILE A 160 13.66 16.54 -13.63
N VAL A 161 12.75 17.05 -12.78
CA VAL A 161 12.99 17.23 -11.35
C VAL A 161 13.19 15.87 -10.67
N ALA A 162 12.43 14.85 -11.08
CA ALA A 162 12.60 13.49 -10.56
C ALA A 162 14.02 12.95 -10.78
N ASN A 163 14.56 13.10 -12.00
CA ASN A 163 15.91 12.63 -12.34
C ASN A 163 17.01 13.42 -11.62
N ILE A 164 16.88 14.75 -11.54
CA ILE A 164 17.88 15.60 -10.87
C ILE A 164 17.95 15.31 -9.35
N PHE A 165 16.79 15.11 -8.72
CA PHE A 165 16.70 14.89 -7.26
C PHE A 165 16.54 13.41 -6.87
N ASN A 166 16.74 12.47 -7.81
CA ASN A 166 16.67 11.02 -7.58
C ASN A 166 15.35 10.50 -6.98
N PHE A 167 14.21 11.07 -7.37
CA PHE A 167 12.91 10.46 -7.04
C PHE A 167 12.71 9.20 -7.88
N ARG A 168 12.57 8.05 -7.19
CA ARG A 168 12.39 6.74 -7.83
C ARG A 168 10.95 6.27 -7.72
N ARG A 169 10.58 5.34 -8.60
CA ARG A 169 9.32 4.60 -8.49
C ARG A 169 9.29 3.81 -7.18
N ALA A 170 8.10 3.72 -6.59
CA ALA A 170 7.79 2.81 -5.51
C ALA A 170 7.14 1.53 -6.05
N GLU A 171 7.32 0.44 -5.32
CA GLU A 171 6.71 -0.86 -5.62
C GLU A 171 5.28 -0.90 -5.08
N TYR A 172 4.39 -1.64 -5.77
CA TYR A 172 3.02 -1.86 -5.29
C TYR A 172 2.97 -2.98 -4.25
N PHE A 173 2.04 -2.87 -3.30
CA PHE A 173 1.73 -3.94 -2.35
C PHE A 173 0.69 -4.88 -2.97
N GLU A 174 1.11 -5.69 -3.95
CA GLU A 174 0.26 -6.63 -4.67
C GLU A 174 1.05 -7.90 -4.99
N VAL A 175 0.33 -9.02 -5.10
CA VAL A 175 0.93 -10.27 -5.59
C VAL A 175 1.21 -10.08 -7.08
N ASN A 176 2.49 -10.03 -7.45
CA ASN A 176 2.94 -10.02 -8.85
C ASN A 176 2.80 -11.40 -9.49
N ASP A 177 1.61 -12.00 -9.41
CA ASP A 177 1.34 -13.29 -10.05
C ASP A 177 0.46 -13.07 -11.30
N PRO A 178 1.03 -13.24 -12.52
CA PRO A 178 0.26 -13.15 -13.75
C PRO A 178 -0.83 -14.22 -13.85
N SER A 179 -0.77 -15.32 -13.07
CA SER A 179 -1.80 -16.36 -13.05
C SER A 179 -3.08 -15.92 -12.31
N VAL A 180 -2.98 -15.01 -11.32
CA VAL A 180 -4.14 -14.45 -10.61
C VAL A 180 -4.97 -13.52 -11.50
N ARG A 181 -4.40 -13.01 -12.59
CA ARG A 181 -5.10 -12.19 -13.59
C ARG A 181 -5.84 -13.01 -14.65
N GLN A 182 -5.64 -14.33 -14.69
CA GLN A 182 -6.37 -15.20 -15.61
C GLN A 182 -7.74 -15.51 -15.01
N ALA A 183 -8.80 -15.01 -15.65
CA ALA A 183 -10.17 -15.31 -15.26
C ALA A 183 -10.40 -16.84 -15.29
N PRO A 184 -11.07 -17.43 -14.29
CA PRO A 184 -11.37 -18.86 -14.30
C PRO A 184 -12.17 -19.22 -15.54
N THR A 185 -11.64 -20.10 -16.39
CA THR A 185 -12.36 -20.62 -17.55
C THR A 185 -13.31 -21.70 -17.06
N VAL A 186 -14.56 -21.33 -16.75
CA VAL A 186 -15.59 -22.28 -16.36
C VAL A 186 -16.08 -23.02 -17.61
N SER A 187 -15.58 -24.25 -17.80
CA SER A 187 -16.11 -25.18 -18.79
C SER A 187 -17.11 -26.10 -18.11
N PHE A 188 -18.40 -25.89 -18.35
CA PHE A 188 -19.41 -26.89 -18.00
C PHE A 188 -19.26 -28.06 -18.98
N GLY A 189 -18.62 -29.14 -18.52
CA GLY A 189 -18.47 -30.35 -19.31
C GLY A 189 -19.82 -30.84 -19.84
N ASN A 190 -19.89 -31.05 -21.15
CA ASN A 190 -21.04 -31.61 -21.85
C ASN A 190 -21.46 -32.93 -21.20
N GLN A 191 -22.50 -32.90 -20.37
CA GLN A 191 -23.18 -34.11 -19.95
C GLN A 191 -23.91 -34.69 -21.16
N GLN A 192 -23.29 -35.71 -21.77
CA GLN A 192 -23.92 -36.63 -22.69
C GLN A 192 -25.09 -37.31 -21.96
N GLY A 193 -26.29 -36.81 -22.22
CA GLY A 193 -27.54 -37.32 -21.67
C GLY A 193 -28.66 -37.17 -22.70
N GLN A 194 -28.63 -38.06 -23.69
CA GLN A 194 -29.83 -38.71 -24.24
C GLN A 194 -30.99 -37.79 -24.64
N THR A 195 -30.85 -37.03 -25.73
CA THR A 195 -32.01 -36.57 -26.50
C THR A 195 -32.44 -37.68 -27.45
N GLY A 196 -33.67 -38.18 -27.24
CA GLY A 196 -34.33 -39.14 -28.12
C GLY A 196 -34.33 -38.66 -29.58
N GLY A 197 -34.24 -39.64 -30.48
CA GLY A 197 -34.05 -39.42 -31.90
C GLY A 197 -35.10 -38.51 -32.53
N TYR A 198 -34.60 -37.49 -33.22
CA TYR A 198 -35.28 -36.87 -34.34
C TYR A 198 -34.25 -36.73 -35.46
N ALA A 199 -34.52 -37.39 -36.59
CA ALA A 199 -33.71 -37.34 -37.78
C ALA A 199 -33.63 -35.91 -38.34
N PRO A 200 -32.51 -35.47 -38.93
CA PRO A 200 -32.40 -34.16 -39.53
C PRO A 200 -33.17 -34.13 -40.85
N THR A 201 -34.43 -33.68 -40.82
CA THR A 201 -35.13 -33.24 -42.03
C THR A 201 -34.63 -31.85 -42.40
N GLY A 202 -34.24 -31.67 -43.67
CA GLY A 202 -33.64 -30.44 -44.17
C GLY A 202 -34.48 -29.19 -43.87
N HIS A 203 -33.82 -28.18 -43.29
CA HIS A 203 -34.42 -26.87 -43.08
C HIS A 203 -33.91 -25.89 -44.13
N GLN A 204 -34.86 -25.48 -44.96
CA GLN A 204 -34.81 -24.46 -45.99
C GLN A 204 -34.40 -23.09 -45.41
N PRO A 205 -33.60 -22.27 -46.13
CA PRO A 205 -33.21 -20.94 -45.64
C PRO A 205 -34.43 -20.00 -45.59
N ALA A 206 -34.57 -19.28 -44.47
CA ALA A 206 -35.58 -18.25 -44.26
C ALA A 206 -35.30 -17.00 -45.13
N PRO A 207 -36.34 -16.26 -45.58
CA PRO A 207 -36.21 -15.16 -46.53
C PRO A 207 -35.61 -13.87 -45.94
N THR A 208 -34.76 -13.22 -46.72
CA THR A 208 -34.18 -11.87 -46.51
C THR A 208 -35.24 -10.76 -46.52
N PRO A 209 -35.23 -9.81 -45.57
CA PRO A 209 -35.99 -8.56 -45.69
C PRO A 209 -35.34 -7.62 -46.72
N ALA A 210 -36.17 -7.08 -47.63
CA ALA A 210 -35.78 -6.12 -48.65
C ALA A 210 -35.58 -4.70 -48.08
N ALA A 211 -34.62 -3.95 -48.65
CA ALA A 211 -34.36 -2.55 -48.33
C ALA A 211 -35.46 -1.62 -48.88
N PRO A 212 -35.86 -0.55 -48.16
CA PRO A 212 -36.77 0.46 -48.72
C PRO A 212 -36.03 1.49 -49.59
N SER A 213 -36.45 1.58 -50.85
CA SER A 213 -36.09 2.63 -51.81
C SER A 213 -36.85 3.93 -51.52
N TYR A 214 -36.14 5.05 -51.43
CA TYR A 214 -36.73 6.40 -51.41
C TYR A 214 -36.85 6.95 -52.84
N GLY A 215 -38.08 7.17 -53.31
CA GLY A 215 -38.41 7.95 -54.50
C GLY A 215 -39.28 9.16 -54.13
N GLY A 216 -38.90 10.36 -54.61
CA GLY A 216 -39.68 11.60 -54.51
C GLY A 216 -41.00 11.52 -55.29
N GLN A 217 -42.00 12.39 -55.09
CA GLN A 217 -42.02 13.84 -55.43
C GLN A 217 -43.40 14.46 -54.97
N PRO A 218 -43.76 15.73 -55.27
CA PRO A 218 -43.74 16.90 -54.37
C PRO A 218 -45.13 17.40 -53.91
N GLY A 219 -45.19 18.14 -52.80
CA GLY A 219 -46.38 18.90 -52.36
C GLY A 219 -45.98 20.09 -51.48
N GLY A 220 -46.39 21.29 -51.89
CA GLY A 220 -45.80 22.58 -51.48
C GLY A 220 -45.96 23.01 -50.02
N TYR A 221 -45.04 23.86 -49.58
CA TYR A 221 -45.08 24.56 -48.30
C TYR A 221 -45.14 26.08 -48.52
N ASP A 222 -46.14 26.70 -47.90
CA ASP A 222 -46.40 28.13 -47.78
C ASP A 222 -45.49 28.73 -46.68
N PRO A 223 -44.65 29.75 -46.94
CA PRO A 223 -43.66 30.24 -45.98
C PRO A 223 -44.16 31.47 -45.20
N ARG A 224 -45.35 31.43 -44.58
CA ARG A 224 -45.79 32.49 -43.65
C ARG A 224 -46.76 31.97 -42.59
N ARG A 225 -46.27 31.27 -41.56
CA ARG A 225 -46.88 31.30 -40.22
C ARG A 225 -45.97 30.66 -39.17
N ASP A 226 -45.84 31.39 -38.08
CA ASP A 226 -45.23 31.05 -36.80
C ASP A 226 -43.71 30.86 -36.76
N GLY A 227 -43.06 31.95 -36.34
CA GLY A 227 -41.71 31.92 -35.81
C GLY A 227 -41.67 31.26 -34.43
N GLY A 228 -40.69 30.38 -34.26
CA GLY A 228 -40.26 29.86 -32.98
C GLY A 228 -38.89 29.21 -33.15
N GLN A 229 -37.87 29.78 -32.52
CA GLN A 229 -36.50 29.24 -32.53
C GLN A 229 -36.45 27.84 -31.88
N PRO A 230 -35.64 26.89 -32.38
CA PRO A 230 -35.44 25.61 -31.71
C PRO A 230 -34.55 25.79 -30.46
N GLN A 231 -35.05 25.42 -29.29
CA GLN A 231 -34.26 25.27 -28.06
C GLN A 231 -33.36 24.03 -28.21
N GLY A 232 -32.04 24.22 -28.10
CA GLY A 232 -31.07 23.13 -28.04
C GLY A 232 -31.21 22.35 -26.73
N GLN A 233 -31.25 21.02 -26.83
CA GLN A 233 -31.19 20.14 -25.67
C GLN A 233 -29.79 20.21 -25.05
N ALA A 234 -29.71 20.77 -23.84
CA ALA A 234 -28.52 20.73 -23.00
C ALA A 234 -28.44 19.36 -22.30
N TYR A 235 -27.30 18.69 -22.43
CA TYR A 235 -26.97 17.51 -21.63
C TYR A 235 -26.74 17.93 -20.16
N PRO A 236 -27.31 17.23 -19.16
CA PRO A 236 -27.00 17.50 -17.76
C PRO A 236 -25.58 17.01 -17.40
N PRO A 237 -24.84 17.72 -16.52
CA PRO A 237 -23.52 17.28 -16.07
C PRO A 237 -23.62 16.05 -15.13
N PRO A 238 -22.55 15.23 -15.03
CA PRO A 238 -22.51 14.07 -14.14
C PRO A 238 -22.56 14.50 -12.66
N GLN A 239 -23.41 13.83 -11.88
CA GLN A 239 -23.58 14.08 -10.45
C GLN A 239 -22.40 13.49 -9.65
N GLN A 240 -21.84 14.28 -8.73
CA GLN A 240 -20.83 13.84 -7.77
C GLN A 240 -21.46 12.91 -6.71
N PRO A 241 -20.75 11.89 -6.20
CA PRO A 241 -21.27 11.08 -5.10
C PRO A 241 -21.35 11.93 -3.81
N GLN A 242 -22.55 12.06 -3.26
CA GLN A 242 -22.76 12.65 -1.94
C GLN A 242 -22.21 11.72 -0.85
N ALA A 243 -21.25 12.21 -0.07
CA ALA A 243 -20.81 11.55 1.16
C ALA A 243 -21.88 11.74 2.25
N GLY A 244 -22.69 10.71 2.48
CA GLY A 244 -23.62 10.65 3.61
C GLY A 244 -22.89 10.30 4.90
N TYR A 245 -22.70 11.26 5.78
CA TYR A 245 -22.44 10.99 7.20
C TYR A 245 -23.79 10.89 7.93
N PRO A 246 -24.06 9.82 8.71
CA PRO A 246 -25.26 9.79 9.54
C PRO A 246 -25.12 10.81 10.68
N GLN A 247 -25.99 11.83 10.66
CA GLN A 247 -26.23 12.75 11.76
C GLN A 247 -26.92 11.99 12.90
N GLY A 248 -26.25 11.85 14.04
CA GLY A 248 -26.89 11.42 15.29
C GLY A 248 -27.87 12.48 15.81
N PRO A 249 -28.85 12.11 16.64
CA PRO A 249 -29.87 13.05 17.13
C PRO A 249 -29.25 14.13 18.04
N VAL A 250 -29.56 15.38 17.70
CA VAL A 250 -29.26 16.58 18.50
C VAL A 250 -30.15 16.63 19.76
N PRO A 251 -29.60 16.78 20.97
CA PRO A 251 -30.41 17.07 22.15
C PRO A 251 -30.93 18.51 22.11
N GLN A 252 -32.23 18.66 22.30
CA GLN A 252 -32.94 19.93 22.43
C GLN A 252 -32.49 20.69 23.67
N THR A 253 -32.36 21.99 23.51
CA THR A 253 -32.03 22.98 24.54
C THR A 253 -33.08 23.00 25.66
N ALA A 254 -32.64 22.76 26.89
CA ALA A 254 -33.37 23.17 28.08
C ALA A 254 -32.56 24.30 28.76
N SER A 255 -33.14 25.49 28.79
CA SER A 255 -32.68 26.60 29.62
C SER A 255 -32.63 26.19 31.10
N PRO A 256 -31.65 26.68 31.86
CA PRO A 256 -32.01 27.21 33.17
C PRO A 256 -31.36 28.56 33.47
N HIS A 257 -32.06 29.27 34.36
CA HIS A 257 -31.72 30.54 34.99
C HIS A 257 -30.24 30.70 35.38
N ALA A 258 -29.74 31.93 35.21
CA ALA A 258 -28.62 32.44 36.01
C ALA A 258 -29.00 32.42 37.50
N PRO A 259 -28.04 32.17 38.41
CA PRO A 259 -27.46 33.35 39.03
C PRO A 259 -25.97 33.25 39.42
N HIS A 260 -25.40 34.45 39.59
CA HIS A 260 -24.17 34.83 40.29
C HIS A 260 -22.80 34.40 39.72
N ALA A 261 -22.11 35.44 39.24
CA ALA A 261 -20.71 35.48 38.89
C ALA A 261 -19.79 35.05 40.04
N SER A 262 -18.85 34.17 39.72
CA SER A 262 -17.56 34.07 40.40
C SER A 262 -16.48 34.13 39.32
N ALA A 263 -15.55 35.08 39.48
CA ALA A 263 -14.49 35.38 38.54
C ALA A 263 -13.62 34.15 38.21
N PRO A 264 -13.07 34.04 36.99
CA PRO A 264 -12.06 33.02 36.70
C PRO A 264 -10.79 33.36 37.49
N GLN A 265 -10.38 32.44 38.38
CA GLN A 265 -9.04 32.44 38.94
C GLN A 265 -8.04 32.26 37.78
N ALA A 266 -7.04 33.14 37.74
CA ALA A 266 -5.91 33.04 36.84
C ALA A 266 -5.19 31.68 37.03
N PRO A 267 -4.64 31.07 35.96
CA PRO A 267 -3.84 29.87 36.10
C PRO A 267 -2.64 30.17 37.00
N ALA A 268 -2.47 29.36 38.04
CA ALA A 268 -1.32 29.41 38.93
C ALA A 268 -0.04 29.27 38.10
N GLN A 269 0.87 30.23 38.27
CA GLN A 269 2.22 30.14 37.74
C GLN A 269 2.90 28.90 38.31
N PRO A 270 3.59 28.08 37.51
CA PRO A 270 4.39 27.00 38.04
C PRO A 270 5.53 27.61 38.89
N ALA A 271 5.69 27.09 40.11
CA ALA A 271 6.76 27.49 41.01
C ALA A 271 8.14 27.35 40.34
N PRO A 272 9.13 28.21 40.67
CA PRO A 272 10.49 28.06 40.18
C PRO A 272 11.04 26.71 40.64
N GLN A 273 11.40 25.87 39.68
CA GLN A 273 12.06 24.60 39.93
C GLN A 273 13.39 24.87 40.63
N GLN A 274 13.60 24.24 41.78
CA GLN A 274 14.90 24.22 42.45
C GLN A 274 15.94 23.61 41.50
N PRO A 275 17.17 24.15 41.43
CA PRO A 275 18.22 23.56 40.62
C PRO A 275 18.56 22.17 41.16
N ALA A 276 18.62 21.19 40.25
CA ALA A 276 19.03 19.83 40.56
C ALA A 276 20.41 19.81 41.24
N PRO A 277 20.68 18.84 42.15
CA PRO A 277 22.02 18.65 42.67
C PRO A 277 22.98 18.31 41.52
N GLN A 278 24.03 19.12 41.40
CA GLN A 278 25.09 18.94 40.41
C GLN A 278 25.78 17.59 40.68
N GLN A 279 25.78 16.71 39.67
CA GLN A 279 26.65 15.55 39.67
C GLN A 279 28.11 16.03 39.68
N PRO A 280 29.01 15.40 40.47
CA PRO A 280 30.42 15.75 40.42
C PRO A 280 30.99 15.42 39.04
N ALA A 281 31.77 16.36 38.50
CA ALA A 281 32.45 16.23 37.22
C ALA A 281 33.39 15.01 37.20
N PRO A 282 33.61 14.34 36.05
CA PRO A 282 34.69 13.38 35.92
C PRO A 282 36.03 14.10 36.10
N GLU A 283 36.86 13.59 37.01
CA GLU A 283 38.23 14.05 37.23
C GLU A 283 39.02 14.06 35.91
N GLN A 284 39.62 15.21 35.60
CA GLN A 284 40.61 15.33 34.53
C GLN A 284 41.89 14.61 34.97
N PRO A 285 42.50 13.75 34.13
CA PRO A 285 43.84 13.27 34.41
C PRO A 285 44.81 14.46 34.30
N GLY A 286 45.63 14.64 35.34
CA GLY A 286 46.67 15.67 35.41
C GLY A 286 47.74 15.53 34.32
N PRO A 287 48.63 16.53 34.16
CA PRO A 287 49.60 16.55 33.06
C PRO A 287 50.63 15.42 33.22
N GLU A 288 50.57 14.45 32.30
CA GLU A 288 51.59 13.41 32.16
C GLU A 288 52.96 14.04 31.88
N ARG A 289 53.95 13.55 32.62
CA ARG A 289 55.35 13.93 32.49
C ARG A 289 55.87 13.53 31.11
N SER A 290 56.61 14.44 30.49
CA SER A 290 57.39 14.23 29.27
C SER A 290 58.27 12.98 29.37
N ILE A 291 57.96 11.97 28.55
CA ILE A 291 58.83 10.82 28.29
C ILE A 291 59.68 11.17 27.04
N PRO A 292 61.02 11.00 27.07
CA PRO A 292 61.87 11.31 25.93
C PRO A 292 61.65 10.35 24.75
N PRO A 293 61.98 10.73 23.50
CA PRO A 293 61.74 9.90 22.32
C PRO A 293 62.64 8.66 22.36
N ALA A 294 62.01 7.49 22.27
CA ALA A 294 62.69 6.21 22.09
C ALA A 294 63.33 6.14 20.70
N GLN A 295 64.57 5.67 20.69
CA GLN A 295 65.40 5.47 19.52
C GLN A 295 64.85 4.35 18.64
N SER A 296 64.99 4.53 17.33
CA SER A 296 64.65 3.58 16.27
C SER A 296 65.33 2.22 16.48
N ALA A 297 64.53 1.15 16.49
CA ALA A 297 64.97 -0.23 16.35
C ALA A 297 64.28 -0.85 15.09
N PRO A 298 64.93 -1.81 14.42
CA PRO A 298 64.67 -2.10 13.01
C PRO A 298 63.42 -2.95 12.76
N GLU A 299 62.81 -2.66 11.62
CA GLU A 299 61.68 -3.32 10.99
C GLU A 299 61.93 -4.83 10.83
N GLN A 300 61.07 -5.65 11.42
CA GLN A 300 61.00 -7.09 11.16
C GLN A 300 60.09 -7.34 9.96
N PRO A 301 60.50 -8.10 8.93
CA PRO A 301 59.62 -8.44 7.82
C PRO A 301 58.56 -9.46 8.25
N ALA A 302 57.36 -9.28 7.73
CA ALA A 302 56.20 -10.15 7.91
C ALA A 302 56.47 -11.59 7.38
N PRO A 303 55.81 -12.62 7.93
CA PRO A 303 55.94 -13.98 7.43
C PRO A 303 55.27 -14.12 6.06
N GLU A 304 56.07 -14.46 5.05
CA GLU A 304 55.65 -14.96 3.74
C GLU A 304 54.76 -16.20 3.93
N GLY A 305 53.49 -16.07 3.52
CA GLY A 305 52.59 -17.20 3.38
C GLY A 305 52.97 -17.99 2.12
N ASP A 306 53.35 -19.25 2.30
CA ASP A 306 53.60 -20.22 1.23
C ASP A 306 52.35 -20.37 0.33
N GLN A 307 52.36 -19.67 -0.80
CA GLN A 307 51.47 -19.99 -1.92
C GLN A 307 52.07 -21.20 -2.65
N GLN A 308 51.64 -22.40 -2.28
CA GLN A 308 51.87 -23.60 -3.08
C GLN A 308 51.07 -23.49 -4.38
N GLY A 309 51.78 -23.11 -5.44
CA GLY A 309 51.31 -23.25 -6.81
C GLY A 309 51.16 -24.72 -7.20
N PRO A 310 50.36 -25.02 -8.23
CA PRO A 310 50.09 -26.39 -8.66
C PRO A 310 51.36 -27.09 -9.17
N ASP A 311 51.53 -28.36 -8.80
CA ASP A 311 52.54 -29.27 -9.34
C ASP A 311 52.47 -29.34 -10.89
N GLU A 312 53.55 -29.68 -11.60
CA GLU A 312 53.67 -29.65 -13.09
C GLU A 312 52.59 -30.46 -13.86
N ASP A 313 51.75 -31.25 -13.19
CA ASP A 313 50.60 -31.98 -13.75
C ASP A 313 49.21 -31.36 -13.42
N GLY A 314 49.17 -30.16 -12.81
CA GLY A 314 47.95 -29.36 -12.67
C GLY A 314 46.89 -29.89 -11.70
N ARG A 315 47.25 -30.71 -10.70
CA ARG A 315 46.28 -31.24 -9.71
C ARG A 315 46.53 -30.69 -8.31
N PHE A 316 45.51 -30.08 -7.72
CA PHE A 316 45.53 -29.58 -6.35
C PHE A 316 45.29 -30.73 -5.35
N ARG A 317 46.16 -30.88 -4.35
CA ARG A 317 45.97 -31.87 -3.27
C ARG A 317 44.92 -31.37 -2.27
N PRO A 318 43.97 -32.21 -1.82
CA PRO A 318 43.08 -31.84 -0.71
C PRO A 318 43.84 -31.83 0.64
N PRO A 319 43.47 -30.95 1.58
CA PRO A 319 44.10 -30.87 2.89
C PRO A 319 43.76 -32.09 3.78
N PRO A 320 44.62 -32.43 4.74
CA PRO A 320 44.41 -33.57 5.64
C PRO A 320 43.22 -33.35 6.58
N ALA A 321 42.59 -34.47 6.98
CA ALA A 321 41.43 -34.52 7.87
C ALA A 321 41.74 -34.10 9.31
#